data_AF-W2ZQF9-F1
#
_entry.id   AF-W2ZQF9-F1
#
_cell.length_a   1.000
_cell.length_b   1.000
_cell.length_c   1.000
_cell.angle_alpha   90.00
_cell.angle_beta   90.00
_cell.angle_gamma   90.00
#
_symmetry.space_group_name_H-M   'P 1'
#
loop_
_entity.id
_entity.type
_entity.pdbx_description
1 polymer ?
#
loop_
_entity_poly.entity_id
_entity_poly.type
_entity_poly.pdbx_seq_one_letter_code
_entity_poly.pdbx_strand_id
1 'polypeptide(L)' 'MPSRITPHTLIEKQRVLEAHRAGREDWLAVARFNGIPVSTAYDIVRRGRVHNLRRGGAKHVKMTPEAKVLLE' A
#
# COMPACT_ATOMS: atom_id res chain seq x y z
N MET A 1 22.77 -5.32 15.10
CA MET A 1 22.56 -4.40 13.96
C MET A 1 21.06 -4.14 13.84
N PRO A 2 20.53 -2.96 14.21
CA PRO A 2 19.11 -2.72 13.98
C PRO A 2 18.87 -2.62 12.48
N SER A 3 18.08 -3.54 11.92
CA SER A 3 17.58 -3.42 10.55
C SER A 3 16.68 -2.18 10.50
N ARG A 4 17.23 -1.07 10.03
CA ARG A 4 16.51 0.18 9.75
C ARG A 4 15.59 -0.02 8.54
N ILE A 5 14.54 -0.82 8.67
CA ILE A 5 13.43 -0.80 7.72
C ILE A 5 12.47 0.29 8.23
N THR A 6 12.88 1.55 8.11
CA THR A 6 11.90 2.64 8.17
C THR A 6 10.98 2.47 6.96
N PRO A 7 9.68 2.22 7.15
CA PRO A 7 8.77 2.08 6.03
C PRO A 7 8.76 3.39 5.23
N HIS A 8 8.89 3.30 3.90
CA HIS A 8 8.81 4.48 3.03
C HIS A 8 7.55 5.29 3.35
N THR A 9 7.72 6.59 3.53
CA THR A 9 6.64 7.48 3.94
C THR A 9 5.58 7.55 2.83
N LEU A 10 4.37 7.93 3.22
CA LEU A 10 3.29 8.12 2.25
C LEU A 10 3.64 9.20 1.22
N ILE A 11 4.37 10.24 1.65
CA ILE A 11 4.83 11.34 0.80
C ILE A 11 5.81 10.83 -0.27
N GLU A 12 6.79 10.01 0.12
CA GLU A 12 7.76 9.41 -0.81
C GLU A 12 7.06 8.57 -1.88
N LYS A 13 6.08 7.75 -1.48
CA LYS A 13 5.27 6.94 -2.42
C LYS A 13 4.40 7.82 -3.32
N GLN A 14 3.87 8.92 -2.80
CA GLN A 14 3.01 9.84 -3.53
C GLN A 14 3.78 10.55 -4.65
N ARG A 15 5.02 10.97 -4.39
CA ARG A 15 5.90 11.55 -5.42
C ARG A 15 6.12 10.62 -6.61
N VAL A 16 6.32 9.32 -6.36
CA VAL A 16 6.47 8.31 -7.42
C VAL A 16 5.18 8.19 -8.24
N LEU A 17 4.03 8.11 -7.56
CA LEU A 17 2.74 7.98 -8.22
C LEU A 17 2.39 9.22 -9.06
N GLU A 18 2.67 10.41 -8.54
CA GLU A 18 2.47 11.68 -9.25
C GLU A 18 3.40 11.82 -10.45
N ALA A 19 4.68 11.46 -10.31
CA ALA A 19 5.62 11.49 -11.42
C ALA A 19 5.15 10.59 -12.58
N HIS A 20 4.67 9.39 -12.27
CA HIS A 20 4.11 8.49 -13.26
C HIS A 20 2.81 9.06 -13.87
N ARG A 21 1.89 9.61 -13.06
CA ARG A 21 0.65 10.23 -13.56
C ARG A 21 0.91 11.44 -14.46
N ALA A 22 1.99 12.16 -14.21
CA ALA A 22 2.44 13.27 -15.06
C ALA A 22 3.12 12.81 -16.37
N GLY A 23 3.21 11.49 -16.62
CA GLY A 23 3.82 10.93 -17.83
C GLY A 23 5.34 11.10 -17.90
N ARG A 24 5.99 11.40 -16.77
CA ARG A 24 7.44 11.61 -16.74
C ARG A 24 8.17 10.30 -16.97
N GLU A 25 9.18 10.28 -17.83
CA GLU A 25 10.01 9.09 -18.08
C GLU A 25 10.91 8.72 -16.88
N ASP A 26 11.24 9.70 -16.03
CA ASP A 26 12.20 9.56 -14.92
C ASP A 26 11.55 9.15 -13.58
N TRP A 27 10.29 8.71 -13.58
CA TRP A 27 9.57 8.32 -12.35
C TRP A 27 10.25 7.19 -11.56
N LEU A 28 11.00 6.30 -12.23
CA LEU A 28 11.83 5.29 -11.56
C LEU A 28 13.07 5.89 -10.87
N ALA A 29 13.63 6.97 -11.41
CA ALA A 29 14.69 7.71 -10.73
C ALA A 29 14.15 8.38 -9.45
N VAL A 30 12.93 8.93 -9.51
CA VAL A 30 12.22 9.44 -8.32
C VAL A 30 12.12 8.34 -7.25
N ALA A 31 11.72 7.12 -7.62
CA ALA A 31 11.67 6.00 -6.66
C ALA A 31 13.04 5.70 -6.05
N ARG A 32 14.10 5.64 -6.87
CA ARG A 32 15.47 5.39 -6.41
C ARG A 32 15.94 6.44 -5.40
N PHE A 33 15.68 7.72 -5.65
CA PHE A 33 16.07 8.81 -4.74
C PHE A 33 15.31 8.78 -3.41
N ASN A 34 14.09 8.26 -3.39
CA ASN A 34 13.32 8.06 -2.16
C ASN A 34 13.60 6.68 -1.50
N GLY A 35 14.62 5.95 -2.00
CA GLY A 35 14.99 4.63 -1.49
C GLY A 35 13.95 3.53 -1.73
N ILE A 36 12.94 3.79 -2.57
CA ILE A 36 11.85 2.85 -2.83
C ILE A 36 12.34 1.77 -3.81
N PRO A 37 12.24 0.47 -3.46
CA PRO A 37 12.58 -0.62 -4.37
C PRO A 37 11.76 -0.54 -5.67
N VAL A 38 12.39 -0.90 -6.78
CA VAL A 38 11.75 -0.87 -8.12
C VAL A 38 10.46 -1.68 -8.15
N SER A 39 10.43 -2.87 -7.52
CA SER A 39 9.23 -3.69 -7.38
C SER A 39 8.09 -2.94 -6.67
N THR A 40 8.39 -2.27 -5.55
CA THR A 40 7.44 -1.44 -4.81
C THR A 40 6.94 -0.27 -5.65
N ALA A 41 7.81 0.37 -6.43
CA ALA A 41 7.44 1.47 -7.33
C ALA A 41 6.44 1.01 -8.41
N TYR A 42 6.73 -0.11 -9.09
CA TYR A 42 5.78 -0.72 -10.03
C TYR A 42 4.46 -1.11 -9.36
N ASP A 43 4.52 -1.65 -8.14
CA ASP A 43 3.31 -2.00 -7.41
C ASP A 43 2.45 -0.79 -7.04
N ILE A 44 3.05 0.36 -6.71
CA ILE A 44 2.33 1.61 -6.43
C ILE A 44 1.62 2.10 -7.68
N VAL A 45 2.35 2.14 -8.81
CA VAL A 45 1.81 2.55 -10.11
C VAL A 45 0.68 1.63 -10.55
N ARG A 46 0.91 0.31 -10.54
CA ARG A 46 -0.07 -0.72 -10.92
C ARG A 46 -1.35 -0.61 -10.10
N ARG A 47 -1.24 -0.38 -8.78
CA ARG A 47 -2.39 -0.23 -7.88
C ARG A 47 -3.03 1.15 -7.95
N GLY A 48 -2.34 2.15 -8.51
CA GLY A 48 -2.80 3.53 -8.62
C GLY A 48 -2.95 4.27 -7.29
N ARG A 49 -2.41 3.73 -6.18
CA ARG A 49 -2.57 4.25 -4.82
C ARG A 49 -1.34 4.00 -3.95
N VAL A 50 -1.10 4.90 -2.99
CA VAL A 50 0.02 4.82 -2.04
C VAL A 50 -0.32 4.13 -0.74
N HIS A 51 -1.60 4.14 -0.36
CA HIS A 51 -2.07 3.52 0.87
C HIS A 51 -2.22 2.02 0.70
N ASN A 52 -1.80 1.28 1.73
CA ASN A 52 -2.16 -0.12 1.85
C ASN A 52 -3.62 -0.23 2.28
N LEU A 53 -4.37 -1.10 1.63
CA LEU A 53 -5.67 -1.50 2.16
C LEU A 53 -5.49 -2.30 3.43
N ARG A 54 -6.55 -2.33 4.26
CA ARG A 54 -6.62 -3.23 5.41
C ARG A 54 -6.35 -4.65 4.95
N ARG A 55 -5.34 -5.28 5.55
CA ARG A 55 -5.04 -6.69 5.30
C ARG A 55 -5.98 -7.55 6.13
N GLY A 56 -6.53 -8.60 5.54
CA GLY A 56 -7.44 -9.52 6.21
C GLY A 56 -8.83 -8.91 6.53
N GLY A 57 -9.63 -9.71 7.22
CA GLY A 57 -11.02 -9.41 7.56
C GLY A 57 -11.75 -10.71 7.86
N ALA A 58 -12.86 -10.62 8.60
CA ALA A 58 -13.70 -11.79 8.87
C ALA A 58 -14.15 -12.41 7.55
N LYS A 59 -13.82 -13.67 7.33
CA LYS A 59 -14.32 -14.50 6.23
C LYS A 59 -14.98 -15.71 6.87
N HIS A 60 -16.17 -16.09 6.37
CA HIS A 60 -16.96 -17.20 6.88
C HIS A 60 -17.24 -17.10 8.40
N VAL A 61 -18.15 -16.20 8.76
CA VAL A 61 -18.63 -16.08 10.13
C VAL A 61 -19.67 -17.18 10.38
N LYS A 62 -19.36 -18.17 11.23
CA LYS A 62 -20.28 -19.27 11.58
C LYS A 62 -21.49 -18.81 12.40
N MET A 63 -21.34 -17.74 13.18
CA MET A 63 -22.37 -17.16 14.04
C MET A 63 -22.60 -15.71 13.62
N THR A 64 -23.67 -15.46 12.87
CA THR A 64 -23.99 -14.09 12.47
C THR A 64 -24.48 -13.29 13.68
N PRO A 65 -24.39 -11.95 13.65
CA PRO A 65 -24.92 -11.11 14.72
C PRO A 65 -26.40 -11.41 15.02
N GLU A 66 -27.19 -11.71 14.00
CA GLU A 66 -28.61 -12.05 14.11
C GLU A 66 -28.81 -13.42 14.78
N ALA A 67 -28.00 -14.43 14.42
CA ALA A 67 -28.04 -15.75 15.05
C ALA A 67 -27.67 -15.68 16.54
N LYS A 68 -26.76 -14.77 16.92
CA LYS A 68 -26.41 -14.53 18.32
C LYS A 68 -27.56 -13.91 19.11
N VAL A 69 -28.26 -12.93 18.53
CA VAL A 69 -29.43 -12.28 19.16
C VAL A 69 -30.58 -13.28 19.41
N LEU A 70 -30.73 -14.28 18.55
CA LEU A 70 -31.74 -15.34 18.74
C LEU A 70 -31.42 -16.33 19.86
N LEU A 71 -30.20 -16.32 20.39
CA LEU A 71 -29.72 -17.23 21.44
C LEU A 71 -29.61 -16.58 22.82
N GLU A 72 -29.68 -15.26 22.91
CA GLU A 72 -29.71 -14.47 24.16
C GLU A 72 -31.15 -14.24 24.63
#